data_AF-A0A8K0CAV5-F1
#
_entry.id   AF-A0A8K0CAV5-F1
#
_cell.length_a   1.000
_cell.length_b   1.000
_cell.length_c   1.000
_cell.angle_alpha   90.00
_cell.angle_beta   90.00
_cell.angle_gamma   90.00
#
_symmetry.space_group_name_H-M   'P 1'
#
loop_
_entity.id
_entity.type
_entity.pdbx_description
1 polymer ?
#
loop_
_entity_poly.entity_id
_entity_poly.type
_entity_poly.pdbx_seq_one_letter_code
_entity_poly.pdbx_strand_id
1 'polypeptide(L)'
;MQVCLNRQNRLEFEDTSFIYIFLEESKKEIVEIGDWNAAEIKNSADFWIQVLNYGDAGGNHVFQDLADFAITLLNLPSSNAVAERVFFIMNAVKTKARNILQLRMLSAVLRLTTEFYSESICCNTFKPSLKMYRRLNYNIYKSDDELETGVEEIMAVMDYDVQCI
;
A
#
# COMPACT_ATOMS: atom_id res chain seq x y z
N MET A 1 -4.49 -24.39 -6.71
CA MET A 1 -5.26 -23.56 -5.76
C MET A 1 -5.00 -22.11 -6.12
N GLN A 2 -5.92 -21.49 -6.85
CA GLN A 2 -5.72 -20.18 -7.50
C GLN A 2 -6.05 -19.08 -6.48
N VAL A 3 -5.10 -18.75 -5.60
CA VAL A 3 -5.27 -17.70 -4.57
C VAL A 3 -4.96 -16.35 -5.21
N CYS A 4 -5.79 -15.94 -6.15
CA CYS A 4 -5.82 -14.56 -6.59
C CYS A 4 -7.10 -13.97 -6.04
N LEU A 5 -6.96 -13.02 -5.11
CA LEU A 5 -8.06 -12.22 -4.58
C LEU A 5 -8.58 -11.37 -5.75
N ASN A 6 -9.47 -11.97 -6.53
CA ASN A 6 -9.94 -11.41 -7.79
C ASN A 6 -10.69 -10.11 -7.53
N ARG A 7 -10.37 -9.07 -8.30
CA ARG A 7 -10.94 -7.72 -8.19
C ARG A 7 -12.48 -7.72 -8.36
N GLN A 8 -13.04 -8.77 -8.97
CA GLN A 8 -14.46 -8.92 -9.31
C GLN A 8 -15.41 -8.99 -8.10
N ASN A 9 -14.93 -9.38 -6.90
CA ASN A 9 -15.74 -9.38 -5.66
C ASN A 9 -15.35 -8.24 -4.71
N ARG A 10 -14.96 -7.07 -5.24
CA ARG A 10 -14.89 -5.86 -4.44
C ARG A 10 -16.33 -5.50 -4.05
N LEU A 11 -16.69 -5.67 -2.78
CA LEU A 11 -17.79 -4.88 -2.22
C LEU A 11 -17.33 -3.42 -2.32
N GLU A 12 -17.98 -2.64 -3.18
CA GLU A 12 -17.86 -1.19 -3.11
C GLU A 12 -18.49 -0.79 -1.79
N PHE A 13 -17.64 -0.36 -0.86
CA PHE A 13 -18.12 0.16 0.41
C PHE A 13 -18.56 1.60 0.16
N GLU A 14 -19.87 1.81 0.07
CA GLU A 14 -20.52 3.13 -0.03
C GLU A 14 -20.64 3.83 1.34
N ASP A 15 -19.72 3.58 2.27
CA ASP A 15 -19.64 4.42 3.47
C ASP A 15 -18.89 5.70 3.09
N THR A 16 -19.67 6.69 2.65
CA THR A 16 -19.20 8.08 2.54
C THR A 16 -18.84 8.57 3.92
N SER A 17 -17.58 8.39 4.30
CA SER A 17 -17.12 8.85 5.60
C SER A 17 -17.30 10.36 5.72
N PHE A 18 -17.50 10.84 6.95
CA PHE A 18 -17.55 12.26 7.29
C PHE A 18 -16.40 13.06 6.66
N ILE A 19 -15.23 12.45 6.53
CA ILE A 19 -14.06 13.02 5.84
C ILE A 19 -14.37 13.37 4.37
N TYR A 20 -15.04 12.48 3.64
CA TYR A 20 -15.44 12.74 2.25
C TYR A 20 -16.46 13.87 2.14
N ILE A 21 -17.42 13.93 3.07
CA ILE A 21 -18.42 15.00 3.11
C ILE A 21 -17.74 16.36 3.35
N PHE A 22 -16.88 16.43 4.36
CA PHE A 22 -16.12 17.65 4.69
C PHE A 22 -15.24 18.13 3.52
N LEU A 23 -14.60 17.20 2.80
CA LEU A 23 -13.75 17.53 1.66
C LEU A 23 -14.53 17.95 0.41
N GLU A 24 -15.71 17.38 0.17
CA GLU A 24 -16.59 17.83 -0.92
C GLU A 24 -17.22 19.20 -0.63
N GLU A 25 -17.47 19.54 0.64
CA GLU A 25 -17.95 20.87 1.02
C GLU A 25 -16.85 21.94 0.85
N SER A 26 -15.65 21.70 1.37
CA SER A 26 -14.51 22.63 1.21
C SER A 26 -14.06 22.78 -0.25
N LYS A 27 -14.22 21.74 -1.07
CA LYS A 27 -13.97 21.80 -2.51
C LYS A 27 -14.84 22.84 -3.22
N LYS A 28 -16.12 23.02 -2.83
CA LYS A 28 -17.02 23.98 -3.49
C LYS A 28 -16.50 25.41 -3.38
N GLU A 29 -15.94 25.79 -2.24
CA GLU A 29 -15.39 27.13 -2.02
C GLU A 29 -14.13 27.38 -2.85
N ILE A 30 -13.28 26.36 -3.04
CA ILE A 30 -12.01 26.47 -3.76
C ILE A 30 -12.20 26.39 -5.28
N VAL A 31 -13.21 25.65 -5.74
CA VAL A 31 -13.55 25.53 -7.18
C VAL A 31 -13.83 26.90 -7.80
N GLU A 32 -14.42 27.84 -7.05
CA GLU A 32 -14.74 29.19 -7.52
C GLU A 32 -13.50 30.11 -7.69
N ILE A 33 -12.34 29.72 -7.14
CA ILE A 33 -11.15 30.57 -7.05
C ILE A 33 -10.15 30.31 -8.18
N GLY A 34 -10.10 29.09 -8.72
CA GLY A 34 -9.06 28.64 -9.66
C GLY A 34 -9.59 28.16 -11.01
N ASP A 35 -8.76 28.28 -12.05
CA ASP A 35 -8.99 27.64 -13.35
C ASP A 35 -8.45 26.20 -13.29
N TRP A 36 -9.32 25.26 -12.89
CA TRP A 36 -8.96 23.86 -12.67
C TRP A 36 -9.07 23.04 -13.94
N ASN A 37 -8.13 22.12 -14.17
CA ASN A 37 -8.17 21.25 -15.35
C ASN A 37 -9.19 20.13 -15.14
N ALA A 38 -10.46 20.41 -15.47
CA ALA A 38 -11.59 19.49 -15.28
C ALA A 38 -11.43 18.14 -16.00
N ALA A 39 -10.59 18.07 -17.05
CA ALA A 39 -10.31 16.81 -17.75
C ALA A 39 -9.45 15.83 -16.93
N GLU A 40 -8.69 16.33 -15.95
CA GLU A 40 -7.77 15.53 -15.12
C GLU A 40 -8.37 15.16 -13.76
N ILE A 41 -9.45 15.82 -13.33
CA ILE A 41 -10.11 15.55 -12.05
C ILE A 41 -11.06 14.36 -12.19
N LYS A 42 -10.64 13.18 -11.74
CA LYS A 42 -11.52 11.97 -11.74
C LYS A 42 -12.06 11.66 -10.35
N ASN A 43 -11.33 12.03 -9.31
CA ASN A 43 -11.70 11.82 -7.91
C ASN A 43 -11.26 13.00 -7.03
N SER A 44 -11.65 12.98 -5.75
CA SER A 44 -11.31 14.04 -4.78
C SER A 44 -9.79 14.19 -4.57
N ALA A 45 -9.03 13.09 -4.59
CA ALA A 45 -7.58 13.15 -4.44
C ALA A 45 -6.90 13.87 -5.62
N ASP A 46 -7.33 13.61 -6.86
CA ASP A 46 -6.81 14.27 -8.05
C ASP A 46 -7.02 15.79 -7.98
N PHE A 47 -8.17 16.23 -7.46
CA PHE A 47 -8.46 17.65 -7.23
C PHE A 47 -7.47 18.27 -6.24
N TRP A 48 -7.31 17.67 -5.05
CA TRP A 48 -6.42 18.22 -4.03
C TRP A 48 -4.93 18.18 -4.43
N ILE A 49 -4.53 17.23 -5.29
CA ILE A 49 -3.20 17.23 -5.92
C ILE A 49 -3.03 18.43 -6.87
N GLN A 50 -4.07 18.81 -7.63
CA GLN A 50 -4.01 20.03 -8.43
C GLN A 50 -3.94 21.29 -7.56
N VAL A 51 -4.70 21.35 -6.46
CA VAL A 51 -4.64 22.46 -5.49
C VAL A 51 -3.25 22.58 -4.87
N LEU A 52 -2.59 21.46 -4.55
CA LEU A 52 -1.22 21.44 -4.04
C LEU A 52 -0.24 22.04 -5.05
N ASN A 53 -0.39 21.67 -6.33
CA ASN A 53 0.49 22.13 -7.41
C ASN A 53 0.13 23.54 -7.93
N TYR A 54 -0.97 24.13 -7.48
CA TYR A 54 -1.41 25.45 -7.90
C TYR A 54 -0.44 26.52 -7.37
N GLY A 55 0.21 27.23 -8.29
CA GLY A 55 1.15 28.30 -8.00
C GLY A 55 0.60 29.65 -8.47
N ASP A 56 0.84 30.70 -7.69
CA ASP A 56 0.59 32.07 -8.15
C ASP A 56 1.58 32.49 -9.25
N ALA A 57 1.37 33.67 -9.84
CA ALA A 57 2.28 34.24 -10.84
C ALA A 57 3.70 34.54 -10.29
N GLY A 58 3.89 34.49 -8.97
CA GLY A 58 5.17 34.60 -8.28
C GLY A 58 5.84 33.26 -7.98
N GLY A 59 5.23 32.13 -8.34
CA GLY A 59 5.74 30.78 -8.08
C GLY A 59 5.48 30.27 -6.65
N ASN A 60 4.63 30.93 -5.87
CA ASN A 60 4.26 30.50 -4.53
C ASN A 60 3.03 29.59 -4.54
N HIS A 61 3.07 28.51 -3.77
CA HIS A 61 1.94 27.60 -3.61
C HIS A 61 0.96 28.13 -2.55
N VAL A 62 -0.02 28.91 -3.00
CA VAL A 62 -0.96 29.65 -2.13
C VAL A 62 -1.78 28.73 -1.22
N PHE A 63 -2.06 27.50 -1.67
CA PHE A 63 -2.90 26.54 -0.95
C PHE A 63 -2.13 25.32 -0.43
N GLN A 64 -0.80 25.40 -0.32
CA GLN A 64 0.03 24.25 0.05
C GLN A 64 -0.42 23.59 1.37
N ASP A 65 -0.51 24.38 2.45
CA ASP A 65 -0.88 23.86 3.77
C ASP A 65 -2.28 23.23 3.79
N LEU A 66 -3.21 23.83 3.04
CA LEU A 66 -4.58 23.35 2.94
C LEU A 66 -4.67 22.05 2.13
N ALA A 67 -3.95 21.99 1.01
CA ALA A 67 -3.88 20.80 0.18
C ALA A 67 -3.18 19.64 0.91
N ASP A 68 -2.09 19.91 1.61
CA ASP A 68 -1.38 18.92 2.44
C ASP A 68 -2.29 18.38 3.54
N PHE A 69 -3.06 19.25 4.21
CA PHE A 69 -4.06 18.84 5.20
C PHE A 69 -5.15 17.96 4.57
N ALA A 70 -5.72 18.38 3.45
CA ALA A 70 -6.78 17.63 2.77
C ALA A 70 -6.31 16.26 2.27
N ILE A 71 -5.11 16.18 1.68
CA ILE A 71 -4.48 14.92 1.24
C ILE A 71 -4.20 14.02 2.45
N THR A 72 -3.70 14.57 3.55
CA THR A 72 -3.48 13.82 4.79
C THR A 72 -4.80 13.24 5.32
N LEU A 73 -5.87 14.03 5.27
CA LEU A 73 -7.20 13.60 5.70
C LEU A 73 -7.76 12.49 4.79
N LEU A 74 -7.57 12.59 3.47
CA LEU A 74 -7.94 11.54 2.51
C LEU A 74 -7.20 10.22 2.73
N ASN A 75 -5.97 10.28 3.25
CA ASN A 75 -5.18 9.09 3.57
C ASN A 75 -5.60 8.42 4.88
N LEU A 76 -6.41 9.07 5.72
CA LEU A 76 -6.90 8.47 6.95
C LEU A 76 -7.96 7.42 6.63
N PRO A 77 -7.83 6.19 7.17
CA PRO A 77 -8.84 5.16 7.03
C PRO A 77 -10.10 5.62 7.77
N SER A 78 -11.07 6.06 6.99
CA SER A 78 -12.20 6.86 7.45
C SER A 78 -13.36 6.00 7.97
N SER A 79 -13.28 4.67 7.81
CA SER A 79 -14.26 3.70 8.30
C SER A 79 -13.60 2.38 8.74
N ASN A 80 -14.31 1.62 9.58
CA ASN A 80 -13.90 0.27 10.00
C ASN A 80 -13.80 -0.70 8.82
N ALA A 81 -14.34 -0.36 7.64
CA ALA A 81 -14.26 -1.19 6.44
C ALA A 81 -12.82 -1.52 6.04
N VAL A 82 -11.85 -0.64 6.32
CA VAL A 82 -10.43 -0.93 6.07
C VAL A 82 -9.93 -2.06 6.96
N ALA A 83 -10.28 -2.04 8.25
CA ALA A 83 -9.94 -3.11 9.18
C ALA A 83 -10.67 -4.42 8.80
N GLU A 84 -11.95 -4.35 8.47
CA GLU A 84 -12.75 -5.50 8.01
C GLU A 84 -12.17 -6.13 6.74
N ARG A 85 -11.64 -5.32 5.83
CA ARG A 85 -10.95 -5.80 4.63
C ARG A 85 -9.67 -6.57 4.97
N VAL A 86 -8.89 -6.09 5.94
CA VAL A 86 -7.72 -6.82 6.44
C VAL A 86 -8.14 -8.13 7.13
N PHE A 87 -9.22 -8.12 7.91
CA PHE A 87 -9.77 -9.34 8.51
C PHE A 87 -10.29 -10.33 7.46
N PHE A 88 -10.90 -9.85 6.38
CA PHE A 88 -11.30 -10.68 5.25
C PHE A 88 -10.09 -11.35 4.57
N ILE A 89 -9.03 -10.58 4.29
CA ILE A 89 -7.78 -11.11 3.73
C ILE A 89 -7.17 -12.13 4.70
N MET A 90 -7.17 -11.85 6.00
CA MET A 90 -6.70 -12.78 7.03
C MET A 90 -7.49 -14.09 7.03
N ASN A 91 -8.82 -14.03 6.89
CA ASN A 91 -9.66 -15.21 6.79
C ASN A 91 -9.40 -16.00 5.50
N ALA A 92 -9.10 -15.34 4.39
CA ALA A 92 -8.70 -16.00 3.15
C ALA A 92 -7.33 -16.69 3.26
N VAL A 93 -6.38 -16.08 4.00
CA VAL A 93 -5.05 -16.66 4.27
C VAL A 93 -5.16 -17.84 5.24
N LYS A 94 -5.99 -17.73 6.28
CA LYS A 94 -6.31 -18.79 7.24
C LYS A 94 -7.33 -19.77 6.66
N THR A 95 -6.88 -20.68 5.80
CA THR A 95 -7.74 -21.80 5.36
C THR A 95 -7.84 -22.87 6.45
N LYS A 96 -8.86 -23.73 6.41
CA LYS A 96 -9.01 -24.87 7.36
C LYS A 96 -7.75 -25.75 7.45
N ALA A 97 -6.95 -25.85 6.38
CA ALA A 97 -5.70 -26.60 6.34
C ALA A 97 -4.48 -25.82 6.86
N ARG A 98 -4.56 -24.48 6.97
CA ARG A 98 -3.50 -23.57 7.43
C ARG A 98 -3.91 -22.81 8.69
N ASN A 99 -4.60 -23.48 9.62
CA ASN A 99 -5.21 -22.83 10.78
C ASN A 99 -4.21 -22.53 11.92
N ILE A 100 -2.99 -23.06 11.84
CA ILE A 100 -1.93 -22.85 12.83
C ILE A 100 -0.73 -22.23 12.10
N LEU A 101 -0.75 -20.91 11.95
CA LEU A 101 0.41 -20.13 11.52
C LEU A 101 0.93 -19.36 12.74
N GLN A 102 2.25 -19.39 12.97
CA GLN A 102 2.88 -18.51 13.95
C GLN A 102 2.59 -17.05 13.59
N LEU A 103 2.41 -16.18 14.60
CA LEU A 103 2.05 -14.77 14.42
C LEU A 103 3.00 -14.02 13.47
N ARG A 104 4.32 -14.28 13.57
CA ARG A 104 5.34 -13.68 12.69
C ARG A 104 5.09 -14.03 11.22
N MET A 105 4.87 -15.32 10.94
CA MET A 105 4.57 -15.82 9.60
C MET A 105 3.21 -15.32 9.10
N LEU A 106 2.19 -15.28 9.96
CA LEU A 106 0.89 -14.71 9.60
C LEU A 106 1.02 -13.23 9.23
N SER A 107 1.75 -12.43 10.00
CA SER A 107 1.99 -11.01 9.70
C SER A 107 2.75 -10.82 8.39
N ALA A 108 3.81 -11.60 8.16
CA ALA A 108 4.58 -11.54 6.92
C ALA A 108 3.73 -11.89 5.69
N VAL A 109 2.95 -12.97 5.77
CA VAL A 109 2.04 -13.38 4.68
C VAL A 109 0.96 -12.33 4.47
N LEU A 110 0.36 -11.81 5.53
CA LEU A 110 -0.65 -10.75 5.44
C LEU A 110 -0.11 -9.53 4.68
N ARG A 111 1.07 -9.02 5.07
CA ARG A 111 1.72 -7.88 4.40
C ARG A 111 1.95 -8.13 2.91
N LEU A 112 2.47 -9.30 2.55
CA LEU A 112 2.67 -9.66 1.15
C LEU A 112 1.35 -9.75 0.38
N THR A 113 0.33 -10.35 1.00
CA THR A 113 -1.00 -10.47 0.38
C THR A 113 -1.70 -9.14 0.22
N THR A 114 -1.57 -8.21 1.18
CA THR A 114 -2.12 -6.85 1.05
C THR A 114 -1.42 -6.07 -0.04
N GLU A 115 -0.09 -6.21 -0.15
CA GLU A 115 0.70 -5.56 -1.20
C GLU A 115 0.28 -6.05 -2.58
N PHE A 116 0.29 -7.37 -2.79
CA PHE A 116 -0.11 -7.99 -4.06
C PHE A 116 -1.57 -7.65 -4.41
N TYR A 117 -2.42 -7.55 -3.41
CA TYR A 117 -3.81 -7.15 -3.59
C TYR A 117 -3.95 -5.67 -3.99
N SER A 118 -3.11 -4.78 -3.46
CA SER A 118 -3.09 -3.36 -3.83
C SER A 118 -2.56 -3.15 -5.26
N GLU A 119 -1.48 -3.83 -5.62
CA GLU A 119 -0.83 -3.76 -6.93
C GLU A 119 -1.52 -4.65 -7.99
N SER A 120 -2.57 -5.37 -7.63
CA SER A 120 -3.26 -6.35 -8.47
C SER A 120 -2.37 -7.44 -9.07
N ILE A 121 -1.31 -7.81 -8.35
CA ILE A 121 -0.40 -8.90 -8.72
C ILE A 121 -1.01 -10.24 -8.30
N CYS A 122 -0.99 -11.20 -9.21
CA CYS A 122 -1.51 -12.55 -9.01
C CYS A 122 -0.34 -13.54 -8.99
N CYS A 123 -0.56 -14.73 -8.41
CA CYS A 123 0.49 -15.76 -8.29
C CYS A 123 1.11 -16.17 -9.64
N ASN A 124 0.38 -15.99 -10.74
CA ASN A 124 0.85 -16.29 -12.09
C ASN A 124 1.71 -15.17 -12.69
N THR A 125 1.60 -13.94 -12.19
CA THR A 125 2.31 -12.76 -12.70
C THR A 125 3.49 -12.36 -11.83
N PHE A 126 3.50 -12.79 -10.56
CA PHE A 126 4.58 -12.50 -9.64
C PHE A 126 5.91 -13.12 -10.09
N LYS A 127 6.93 -12.27 -10.26
CA LYS A 127 8.32 -12.68 -10.54
C LYS A 127 9.19 -12.28 -9.36
N PRO A 128 9.73 -13.23 -8.58
CA PRO A 128 10.60 -12.91 -7.47
C PRO A 128 11.88 -12.21 -7.94
N SER A 129 12.38 -11.25 -7.16
CA SER A 129 13.66 -10.62 -7.45
C SER A 129 14.83 -11.55 -7.11
N LEU A 130 16.00 -11.30 -7.71
CA LEU A 130 17.22 -12.07 -7.40
C LEU A 130 17.58 -12.02 -5.90
N LYS A 131 17.29 -10.90 -5.23
CA LYS A 131 17.48 -10.73 -3.79
C LYS A 131 16.58 -11.69 -2.99
N MET A 132 15.35 -11.94 -3.44
CA MET A 132 14.44 -12.90 -2.80
C MET A 132 14.95 -14.32 -2.95
N TYR A 133 15.41 -14.69 -4.14
CA TYR A 133 16.01 -16.01 -4.38
C TYR A 133 17.23 -16.27 -3.50
N ARG A 134 18.11 -15.27 -3.33
CA ARG A 134 19.29 -15.39 -2.44
C ARG A 134 18.92 -15.62 -0.98
N ARG A 135 17.76 -15.12 -0.53
CA ARG A 135 17.24 -15.37 0.82
C ARG A 135 16.60 -16.76 0.98
N LEU A 136 16.32 -17.45 -0.13
CA LEU A 136 15.89 -18.85 -0.12
C LEU A 136 17.08 -19.80 0.06
N ASN A 137 17.81 -19.64 1.16
CA ASN A 137 18.97 -20.47 1.49
C ASN A 137 18.76 -21.18 2.84
N TYR A 138 19.75 -21.94 3.28
CA TYR A 138 19.68 -22.75 4.51
C TYR A 138 19.39 -21.92 5.79
N ASN A 139 19.63 -20.60 5.77
CA ASN A 139 19.29 -19.71 6.89
C ASN A 139 17.79 -19.64 7.18
N ILE A 140 16.91 -20.08 6.27
CA ILE A 140 15.47 -20.18 6.55
C ILE A 140 15.16 -21.12 7.72
N TYR A 141 16.02 -22.10 7.98
CA TYR A 141 15.84 -23.08 9.05
C TYR A 141 16.52 -22.68 10.36
N LYS A 142 17.26 -21.57 10.38
CA LYS A 142 17.88 -21.06 11.61
C LYS A 142 16.82 -20.44 12.51
N SER A 143 17.02 -20.54 13.82
CA SER A 143 16.18 -19.85 14.79
C SER A 143 16.37 -18.34 14.68
N ASP A 144 15.35 -17.57 15.08
CA ASP A 144 15.39 -16.11 14.99
C ASP A 144 16.56 -15.50 15.80
N ASP A 145 17.00 -16.17 16.87
CA ASP A 145 18.15 -15.76 17.70
C ASP A 145 19.51 -15.92 16.98
N GLU A 146 19.61 -16.81 15.99
CA GLU A 146 20.83 -17.07 15.21
C GLU A 146 20.94 -16.22 13.94
N LEU A 147 19.88 -15.47 13.59
CA LEU A 147 19.82 -14.64 12.39
C LEU A 147 20.36 -13.22 12.63
N GLU A 148 20.24 -12.66 13.83
CA GLU A 148 20.73 -11.32 14.16
C GLU A 148 22.25 -11.19 14.01
N THR A 149 23.00 -12.28 14.25
CA THR A 149 24.46 -12.33 14.08
C THR A 149 24.90 -12.51 12.62
N GLY A 150 24.05 -13.09 11.76
CA GLY A 150 24.40 -13.39 10.37
C GLY A 150 24.11 -12.28 9.36
N VAL A 151 23.30 -11.27 9.73
CA VAL A 151 22.94 -10.17 8.81
C VAL A 151 24.12 -9.20 8.59
N GLU A 152 24.98 -9.00 9.60
CA GLU A 152 26.20 -8.19 9.49
C GLU A 152 27.23 -8.85 8.54
N GLU A 153 27.39 -10.18 8.60
CA GLU A 153 28.30 -10.90 7.71
C GLU A 153 27.83 -10.90 6.24
N ILE A 154 26.52 -10.98 5.97
CA ILE A 154 26.00 -11.00 4.59
C ILE A 154 26.20 -9.64 3.89
N MET A 155 26.16 -8.53 4.64
CA MET A 155 26.49 -7.21 4.09
C MET A 155 27.96 -7.09 3.69
N ALA A 156 28.87 -7.78 4.38
CA ALA A 156 30.30 -7.78 4.07
C ALA A 156 30.67 -8.66 2.86
N VAL A 157 29.85 -9.65 2.50
CA VAL A 157 30.09 -10.56 1.36
C VAL A 157 29.69 -9.93 0.01
N MET A 158 29.04 -8.76 0.00
CA MET A 158 28.57 -8.14 -1.26
C MET A 158 29.68 -7.59 -2.18
N ASP A 159 30.96 -7.63 -1.76
CA ASP A 159 32.10 -7.12 -2.55
C ASP A 159 32.83 -8.18 -3.40
N TYR A 160 32.35 -9.42 -3.45
CA TYR A 160 32.95 -10.43 -4.33
C TYR A 160 31.95 -10.99 -5.34
N ASP A 161 32.23 -10.70 -6.61
CA ASP A 161 31.59 -11.30 -7.78
C ASP A 161 31.66 -12.83 -7.70
N VAL A 162 30.52 -13.47 -7.41
CA VAL A 162 30.40 -14.93 -7.53
C VAL A 162 30.17 -15.26 -8.99
N GLN A 163 31.28 -15.62 -9.66
CA GLN A 163 31.29 -16.29 -10.96
C GLN A 163 30.52 -17.61 -10.86
N CYS A 164 29.43 -17.73 -11.61
CA CYS A 164 28.67 -18.98 -11.71
C CYS A 164 29.50 -20.03 -12.48
N ILE A 165 29.60 -21.24 -11.91
CA ILE A 165 29.89 -22.50 -12.63
C ILE A 165 28.57 -23.05 -13.13
#